data_AF-A0A553QXU6-F1
#
_entry.id   AF-A0A553QXU6-F1
#
_cell.length_a   1.000
_cell.length_b   1.000
_cell.length_c   1.000
_cell.angle_alpha   90.00
_cell.angle_beta   90.00
_cell.angle_gamma   90.00
#
_symmetry.space_group_name_H-M   'P 1'
#
loop_
_entity.id
_entity.type
_entity.pdbx_description
1 polymer ?
#
loop_
_entity_poly.entity_id
_entity_poly.type
_entity_poly.pdbx_seq_one_letter_code
_entity_poly.pdbx_strand_id
1 'polypeptide(L)'
;MFQISDRGGGVPFRKIERLFSYMYSTAPRPNIGDQQRTPMVRPQNTLNRHSSVKRAGFGYGLPISRLYARYFQGDLQLYPMEGYGTDAAIQLKALSTDSVEKLPVFNKTALRNYKVNQEADDWCVPSKEPLNVAAYKAAK
;
A
#
# COMPACT_ATOMS: atom_id res chain seq x y z
N MET A 1 17.89 11.06 0.41
CA MET A 1 16.84 10.18 0.95
C MET A 1 16.05 10.99 1.95
N PHE A 2 14.71 11.00 1.85
CA PHE A 2 13.84 11.69 2.81
C PHE A 2 13.07 10.64 3.60
N GLN A 3 13.06 10.76 4.94
CA GLN A 3 12.35 9.84 5.83
C GLN A 3 11.31 10.59 6.65
N ILE A 4 10.11 10.02 6.73
CA ILE A 4 9.01 10.51 7.55
C ILE A 4 8.71 9.41 8.56
N SER A 5 8.81 9.72 9.84
CA SER A 5 8.59 8.79 10.93
C SER A 5 7.38 9.19 11.75
N ASP A 6 6.54 8.22 12.09
CA ASP A 6 5.41 8.41 13.00
C ASP A 6 5.49 7.49 14.23
N ARG A 7 4.61 7.75 15.20
CA ARG A 7 4.35 6.87 16.36
C ARG A 7 2.89 6.43 16.39
N GLY A 8 2.35 6.07 15.22
CA GLY A 8 0.94 5.73 15.02
C GLY A 8 0.56 4.29 15.36
N GLY A 9 1.42 3.53 16.04
CA GLY A 9 1.19 2.11 16.38
C GLY A 9 1.58 1.11 15.29
N GLY A 10 2.02 1.59 14.12
CA GLY A 10 2.58 0.74 13.06
C GLY A 10 1.55 -0.15 12.34
N VAL A 11 2.07 -1.09 11.55
CA VAL A 11 1.27 -2.03 10.73
C VAL A 11 1.89 -3.43 10.84
N PRO A 12 1.08 -4.50 11.01
CA PRO A 12 1.58 -5.87 10.99
C PRO A 12 2.27 -6.21 9.66
N PHE A 13 3.40 -6.93 9.72
CA PHE A 13 4.21 -7.24 8.55
C PHE A 13 3.42 -7.86 7.39
N ARG A 14 2.49 -8.79 7.71
CA ARG A 14 1.60 -9.45 6.73
C ARG A 14 0.74 -8.49 5.90
N LYS A 15 0.51 -7.26 6.37
CA LYS A 15 -0.36 -6.27 5.70
C LYS A 15 0.42 -5.24 4.88
N ILE A 16 1.75 -5.20 4.95
CA ILE A 16 2.58 -4.16 4.31
C ILE A 16 2.34 -4.10 2.81
N GLU A 17 2.44 -5.24 2.12
CA GLU A 17 2.22 -5.29 0.66
C GLU A 17 0.80 -4.85 0.27
N ARG A 18 -0.18 -5.16 1.12
CA ARG A 18 -1.57 -4.79 0.89
C ARG A 18 -1.80 -3.27 0.99
N LEU A 19 -0.95 -2.52 1.71
CA LEU A 19 -1.04 -1.05 1.76
C LEU A 19 -0.87 -0.40 0.39
N PHE A 20 -0.08 -1.02 -0.49
CA PHE A 20 0.13 -0.54 -1.86
C PHE A 20 -0.93 -1.02 -2.84
N SER A 21 -1.91 -1.82 -2.41
CA SER A 21 -3.02 -2.21 -3.26
C SER A 21 -3.97 -1.03 -3.49
N TYR A 22 -4.33 -0.77 -4.75
CA TYR A 22 -5.36 0.20 -5.08
C TYR A 22 -6.67 -0.13 -4.35
N MET A 23 -7.37 0.91 -3.87
CA MET A 23 -8.62 0.81 -3.13
C MET A 23 -8.53 0.15 -1.74
N TYR A 24 -7.34 -0.26 -1.29
CA TYR A 24 -7.19 -0.75 0.08
C TYR A 24 -7.20 0.42 1.07
N SER A 25 -8.11 0.35 2.04
CA SER A 25 -8.24 1.35 3.10
C SER A 25 -8.81 0.70 4.36
N THR A 26 -8.28 1.07 5.52
CA THR A 26 -8.84 0.72 6.84
C THR A 26 -9.91 1.72 7.30
N ALA A 27 -9.95 2.90 6.68
CA ALA A 27 -11.01 3.88 6.92
C ALA A 27 -12.31 3.48 6.20
N PRO A 28 -13.49 3.83 6.76
CA PRO A 28 -14.78 3.61 6.13
C PRO A 28 -14.84 4.20 4.71
N ARG A 29 -15.45 3.48 3.77
CA ARG A 29 -15.59 3.96 2.40
C ARG A 29 -16.39 5.27 2.38
N PRO A 30 -15.93 6.30 1.66
CA PRO A 30 -16.70 7.52 1.49
C PRO A 30 -17.93 7.25 0.62
N ASN A 31 -19.07 7.87 0.96
CA ASN A 31 -20.28 7.76 0.15
C ASN A 31 -20.07 8.50 -1.18
N ILE A 32 -20.18 7.76 -2.29
CA ILE A 32 -19.95 8.27 -3.66
C ILE A 32 -21.11 9.16 -4.14
N GLY A 33 -22.23 9.19 -3.40
CA GLY A 33 -23.44 9.95 -3.74
C GLY A 33 -23.37 11.47 -3.52
N ASP A 34 -22.43 11.97 -2.73
CA ASP A 34 -22.23 13.42 -2.58
C ASP A 34 -21.22 13.90 -3.62
N GLN A 35 -21.72 14.34 -4.77
CA GLN A 35 -20.97 14.92 -5.90
C GLN A 35 -20.25 16.24 -5.58
N GLN A 36 -19.61 16.39 -4.42
CA GLN A 36 -18.75 17.54 -4.17
C GLN A 36 -17.47 17.18 -3.41
N ARG A 37 -16.43 17.09 -4.26
CA ARG A 37 -15.05 17.51 -4.02
C ARG A 37 -14.13 16.41 -3.50
N THR A 38 -13.11 16.15 -4.31
CA THR A 38 -11.77 15.80 -3.86
C THR A 38 -11.44 16.51 -2.53
N PRO A 39 -10.70 15.90 -1.60
CA PRO A 39 -10.33 16.54 -0.33
C PRO A 39 -9.22 17.59 -0.53
N MET A 40 -9.23 18.33 -1.64
CA MET A 40 -8.31 19.41 -1.93
C MET A 40 -9.08 20.72 -1.84
N VAL A 41 -8.87 21.42 -0.72
CA VAL A 41 -9.26 22.82 -0.45
C VAL A 41 -10.77 23.12 -0.53
N ARG A 42 -11.45 23.13 0.62
CA ARG A 42 -12.71 23.87 0.76
C ARG A 42 -12.37 25.32 1.12
N PRO A 43 -12.91 26.35 0.40
CA PRO A 43 -12.70 27.75 0.77
C PRO A 43 -13.28 28.03 2.16
N GLN A 44 -12.53 28.80 2.95
CA GLN A 44 -12.65 29.02 4.39
C GLN A 44 -13.82 29.93 4.80
N ASN A 45 -14.96 29.89 4.11
CA ASN A 45 -16.04 30.87 4.32
C ASN A 45 -17.39 30.27 4.76
N THR A 46 -17.38 29.19 5.54
CA THR A 46 -18.57 28.76 6.28
C THR A 46 -18.25 28.53 7.76
N LEU A 47 -18.52 29.58 8.53
CA LEU A 47 -18.64 29.56 9.99
C LEU A 47 -19.66 28.46 10.35
N ASN A 48 -19.26 27.50 11.20
CA ASN A 48 -20.10 26.44 11.78
C ASN A 48 -20.37 25.16 10.95
N ARG A 49 -19.32 24.51 10.42
CA ARG A 49 -19.33 23.05 10.29
C ARG A 49 -17.92 22.48 10.46
N HIS A 50 -17.66 21.81 11.59
CA HIS A 50 -16.67 20.74 11.69
C HIS A 50 -17.14 19.58 10.79
N SER A 51 -17.17 19.77 9.47
CA SER A 51 -17.25 18.65 8.55
C SER A 51 -15.87 18.02 8.56
N SER A 52 -15.70 16.98 9.37
CA SER A 52 -14.51 16.14 9.42
C SER A 52 -14.26 15.61 8.02
N VAL A 53 -13.44 16.33 7.23
CA VAL A 53 -12.99 15.85 5.93
C VAL A 53 -12.22 14.58 6.22
N LYS A 54 -12.81 13.43 5.87
CA LYS A 54 -12.16 12.14 5.99
C LYS A 54 -10.96 12.16 5.04
N ARG A 55 -9.75 12.29 5.61
CA ARG A 55 -8.48 12.33 4.86
C ARG A 55 -8.12 10.97 4.25
N ALA A 56 -8.80 9.91 4.70
CA ALA A 56 -8.61 8.53 4.25
C ALA A 56 -9.96 7.93 3.82
N GLY A 57 -9.92 6.92 2.96
CA GLY A 57 -11.12 6.19 2.52
C GLY A 57 -11.08 5.71 1.07
N PHE A 58 -10.31 6.37 0.19
CA PHE A 58 -10.20 5.98 -1.21
C PHE A 58 -9.10 4.95 -1.50
N GLY A 59 -8.06 4.88 -0.67
CA GLY A 59 -6.99 3.87 -0.83
C GLY A 59 -6.08 4.06 -2.03
N TYR A 60 -5.89 5.31 -2.49
CA TYR A 60 -5.04 5.63 -3.65
C TYR A 60 -3.74 6.38 -3.31
N GLY A 61 -3.65 6.99 -2.13
CA GLY A 61 -2.52 7.87 -1.78
C GLY A 61 -1.18 7.14 -1.89
N LEU A 62 -1.01 6.04 -1.15
CA LEU A 62 0.25 5.31 -1.11
C LEU A 62 0.69 4.73 -2.47
N PRO A 63 -0.15 3.98 -3.24
CA PRO A 63 0.27 3.49 -4.55
C PRO A 63 0.61 4.61 -5.53
N ILE A 64 -0.15 5.71 -5.54
CA ILE A 64 0.14 6.85 -6.44
C ILE A 64 1.42 7.57 -6.03
N SER A 65 1.66 7.80 -4.73
CA SER A 65 2.92 8.39 -4.26
C SER A 65 4.14 7.55 -4.64
N ARG A 66 4.02 6.21 -4.60
CA ARG A 66 5.09 5.31 -5.07
C ARG A 66 5.33 5.43 -6.58
N LEU A 67 4.29 5.61 -7.40
CA LEU A 67 4.45 5.86 -8.83
C LEU A 67 5.23 7.16 -9.09
N TYR A 68 4.91 8.25 -8.37
CA TYR A 68 5.65 9.51 -8.49
C TYR A 68 7.13 9.36 -8.15
N ALA A 69 7.46 8.66 -7.07
CA ALA A 69 8.85 8.40 -6.72
C ALA A 69 9.58 7.56 -7.80
N ARG A 70 8.92 6.51 -8.31
CA ARG A 70 9.47 5.59 -9.31
C ARG A 70 9.60 6.18 -10.70
N TYR A 71 8.83 7.22 -11.02
CA TYR A 71 8.83 7.83 -12.34
C TYR A 71 10.23 8.30 -12.75
N PHE A 72 11.01 8.87 -11.82
CA PHE A 72 12.41 9.26 -12.05
C PHE A 72 13.41 8.32 -11.36
N GLN A 73 13.19 7.01 -11.46
CA GLN A 73 14.06 5.95 -10.90
C GLN A 73 14.27 5.98 -9.39
N GLY A 74 13.39 6.65 -8.64
CA GLY A 74 13.33 6.58 -7.19
C GLY A 74 12.51 5.39 -6.69
N ASP A 75 12.18 5.41 -5.40
CA ASP A 75 11.21 4.49 -4.80
C ASP A 75 10.59 5.09 -3.52
N LEU A 76 9.45 4.55 -3.13
CA LEU A 76 8.83 4.79 -1.82
C LEU A 76 8.69 3.45 -1.11
N GLN A 77 9.27 3.35 0.08
CA GLN A 77 9.26 2.15 0.91
C GLN A 77 8.71 2.47 2.30
N LEU A 78 8.03 1.50 2.90
CA LEU A 78 7.49 1.58 4.26
C LEU A 78 8.15 0.54 5.15
N TYR A 79 8.58 0.97 6.34
CA TYR A 79 9.14 0.14 7.39
C TYR A 79 8.31 0.32 8.68
N PRO A 80 7.19 -0.40 8.82
CA PRO A 80 6.40 -0.36 10.03
C PRO A 80 6.98 -1.24 11.13
N MET A 81 6.87 -0.76 12.37
CA MET A 81 7.10 -1.49 13.60
C MET A 81 5.77 -1.62 14.35
N GLU A 82 5.19 -2.82 14.35
CA GLU A 82 3.91 -3.10 15.01
C GLU A 82 3.98 -2.76 16.51
N GLY A 83 3.01 -1.99 16.99
CA GLY A 83 2.96 -1.48 18.36
C GLY A 83 3.73 -0.17 18.60
N TYR A 84 4.48 0.33 17.62
CA TYR A 84 5.27 1.57 17.76
C TYR A 84 4.90 2.63 16.72
N GLY A 85 5.18 2.40 15.44
CA GLY A 85 5.06 3.43 14.42
C GLY A 85 5.49 2.96 13.03
N THR A 86 5.50 3.87 12.07
CA THR A 86 5.92 3.58 10.69
C THR A 86 6.92 4.60 10.20
N ASP A 87 7.97 4.11 9.53
CA ASP A 87 8.91 4.94 8.77
C ASP A 87 8.59 4.83 7.28
N ALA A 88 8.37 5.95 6.61
CA ALA A 88 8.22 6.05 5.17
C ALA A 88 9.47 6.70 4.56
N ALA A 89 10.18 5.98 3.70
CA ALA A 89 11.39 6.44 3.06
C ALA A 89 11.14 6.71 1.56
N ILE A 90 11.46 7.93 1.13
CA ILE A 90 11.44 8.33 -0.27
C ILE A 90 12.89 8.45 -0.76
N GLN A 91 13.18 7.68 -1.80
CA GLN A 91 14.46 7.69 -2.50
C GLN A 91 14.26 8.37 -3.85
N LEU A 92 15.13 9.32 -4.16
CA LEU A 92 15.19 10.02 -5.44
C LEU A 92 16.63 10.00 -5.93
N LYS A 93 16.84 10.11 -7.23
CA LYS A 93 18.17 10.28 -7.80
C LYS A 93 18.71 11.67 -7.45
N ALA A 94 19.97 11.69 -7.01
CA ALA A 94 20.65 12.94 -6.64
C ALA A 94 21.09 13.72 -7.89
N LEU A 95 21.41 13.01 -8.97
CA LEU A 95 21.87 13.57 -10.23
C LEU A 95 20.72 13.58 -11.24
N SER A 96 20.57 14.68 -11.98
CA SER A 96 19.55 14.81 -13.03
C SER A 96 19.77 13.85 -14.19
N THR A 97 21.03 13.49 -14.50
CA THR A 97 21.38 12.51 -15.54
C THR A 97 20.81 11.13 -15.27
N ASP A 98 20.63 10.78 -13.99
CA ASP A 98 20.13 9.47 -13.57
C ASP A 98 18.61 9.49 -13.38
N SER A 99 18.00 10.68 -13.32
CA SER A 99 16.57 10.93 -13.20
C SER A 99 15.84 10.75 -14.54
N VAL A 100 15.92 9.52 -15.08
CA VAL A 100 15.29 9.16 -16.35
C VAL A 100 13.88 8.63 -16.14
N GLU A 101 12.96 8.94 -17.03
CA GLU A 101 11.58 8.46 -16.96
C GLU A 101 11.48 6.93 -17.04
N LYS A 102 10.69 6.34 -16.13
CA LYS A 102 10.34 4.92 -16.14
C LYS A 102 8.96 4.71 -16.74
N LEU A 103 8.92 4.47 -18.06
CA LEU A 103 7.68 4.31 -18.81
C LEU A 103 7.29 2.83 -19.01
N PRO A 104 6.00 2.48 -18.94
CA PRO A 104 5.53 1.15 -19.32
C PRO A 104 5.62 0.98 -20.84
N VAL A 105 6.22 -0.13 -21.29
CA VAL A 105 6.32 -0.47 -22.72
C VAL A 105 5.47 -1.72 -22.99
N PHE A 106 4.53 -1.60 -23.92
CA PHE A 106 3.73 -2.73 -24.35
C PHE A 106 4.55 -3.64 -25.28
N ASN A 107 4.78 -4.88 -24.84
CA ASN A 107 5.50 -5.91 -25.59
C ASN A 107 4.99 -7.31 -25.23
N LYS A 108 5.59 -8.37 -25.82
CA LYS A 108 5.21 -9.76 -25.53
C LYS A 108 5.34 -10.12 -24.04
N THR A 109 6.34 -9.56 -23.34
CA THR A 109 6.53 -9.75 -21.89
C THR A 109 5.40 -9.11 -21.09
N ALA A 110 5.02 -7.87 -21.41
CA ALA A 110 3.89 -7.19 -20.77
C ALA A 110 2.58 -7.95 -21.00
N LEU A 111 2.35 -8.47 -22.21
CA LEU A 111 1.18 -9.29 -22.53
C LEU A 111 1.11 -10.57 -21.69
N ARG A 112 2.26 -11.19 -21.39
CA ARG A 112 2.32 -12.40 -20.55
C ARG A 112 1.75 -12.16 -19.15
N ASN A 113 1.96 -10.97 -18.57
CA ASN A 113 1.41 -10.60 -17.26
C ASN A 113 -0.13 -10.62 -17.20
N TYR A 114 -0.81 -10.51 -18.35
CA TYR A 114 -2.27 -10.57 -18.45
C TYR A 114 -2.81 -11.97 -18.80
N LYS A 115 -1.93 -12.87 -19.28
CA LYS A 115 -2.29 -14.23 -19.69
C LYS A 115 -1.87 -15.30 -18.68
N VAL A 116 -1.43 -14.90 -17.47
CA VAL A 116 -0.98 -15.82 -16.43
C VAL A 116 -2.13 -16.73 -16.03
N ASN A 117 -1.93 -18.04 -16.18
CA ASN A 117 -2.84 -19.06 -15.67
C ASN A 117 -2.51 -19.36 -14.21
N GLN A 118 -3.47 -19.90 -13.45
CA GLN A 118 -3.24 -20.28 -12.06
C GLN A 118 -2.23 -21.44 -12.00
N GLU A 119 -1.01 -21.14 -11.55
CA GLU A 119 0.07 -22.11 -11.34
C GLU A 119 0.05 -22.65 -9.90
N ALA A 120 0.69 -23.79 -9.66
CA ALA A 120 0.87 -24.30 -8.30
C ALA A 120 1.83 -23.38 -7.52
N ASP A 121 1.64 -23.26 -6.20
CA ASP A 121 2.50 -22.44 -5.38
C ASP A 121 3.93 -22.98 -5.33
N ASP A 122 4.93 -22.09 -5.43
CA ASP A 122 6.36 -22.43 -5.39
C ASP A 122 6.82 -22.98 -4.02
N TRP A 123 6.03 -22.77 -2.97
CA TRP A 123 6.37 -23.10 -1.58
C TRP A 123 5.27 -23.92 -0.92
N CYS A 124 5.65 -24.71 0.09
CA CYS A 124 4.69 -25.49 0.85
C CYS A 124 3.65 -24.61 1.55
N VAL A 125 2.38 -24.84 1.23
CA VAL A 125 1.26 -24.25 1.97
C VAL A 125 0.86 -25.21 3.09
N PRO A 126 0.97 -24.81 4.37
CA PRO A 126 0.58 -25.68 5.48
C PRO A 126 -0.93 -25.97 5.46
N SER A 127 -1.32 -27.14 5.96
CA SER A 127 -2.73 -27.46 6.18
C SER A 127 -3.37 -26.43 7.11
N LYS A 128 -4.61 -26.04 6.81
CA LYS A 128 -5.42 -25.21 7.72
C LYS A 128 -5.67 -25.91 9.06
N GLU A 129 -5.69 -27.24 9.04
CA GLU A 129 -5.84 -28.10 10.20
C GLU A 129 -4.56 -28.95 10.35
N PRO A 130 -3.54 -28.43 11.04
CA PRO A 130 -2.30 -29.17 11.27
C PRO A 130 -2.54 -30.33 12.24
N LEU A 131 -1.87 -31.46 12.00
CA LEU A 131 -1.96 -32.63 12.87
C LEU A 131 -1.49 -32.29 14.29
N ASN A 132 -2.32 -32.60 15.28
CA ASN A 132 -1.92 -32.49 16.68
C ASN A 132 -0.99 -33.65 17.06
N VAL A 133 0.31 -33.39 16.97
CA VAL A 133 1.36 -34.37 17.28
C VAL A 133 1.37 -34.82 18.76
N ALA A 134 0.83 -34.02 19.68
CA ALA A 134 0.79 -34.37 21.09
C ALA A 134 -0.28 -35.44 21.37
N ALA A 135 -1.49 -35.26 20.82
CA ALA A 135 -2.56 -36.25 20.93
C ALA A 135 -2.23 -37.54 20.17
N TYR A 136 -1.62 -37.42 18.99
CA TYR A 136 -1.23 -38.57 18.17
C TYR A 136 -0.18 -39.46 18.84
N LYS A 137 0.80 -38.86 19.54
CA LYS A 137 1.83 -39.63 20.27
C LYS A 137 1.30 -40.32 21.53
N ALA A 138 0.28 -39.76 22.18
CA ALA A 138 -0.32 -40.35 23.38
C ALA A 138 -1.26 -41.54 23.07
N ALA A 139 -1.76 -41.63 21.83
CA ALA A 139 -2.63 -42.70 21.37
C ALA A 139 -1.87 -43.91 20.79
N LYS A 140 -0.54 -43.90 20.85
CA LYS A 140 0.36 -44.94 20.35
C LYS A 140 1.15 -45.56 21.50
#